data_AF-A0A1N7JYS0-F1
#
_entry.id   AF-A0A1N7JYS0-F1
#
_cell.length_a   1.000
_cell.length_b   1.000
_cell.length_c   1.000
_cell.angle_alpha   90.00
_cell.angle_beta   90.00
_cell.angle_gamma   90.00
#
_symmetry.space_group_name_H-M   'P 1'
#
loop_
_entity.id
_entity.type
_entity.pdbx_description
1 polymer ?
#
loop_
_entity_poly.entity_id
_entity_poly.type
_entity_poly.pdbx_seq_one_letter_code
_entity_poly.pdbx_strand_id
1 'polypeptide(L)'
;MNKSGLTIDHSQIHTKTMSNTAWENLVKKQLKTDDIYPILTKENLEGIVVKPFYDAVQKPLVNLPKIEESTHLVAKYHESLEEDVFAFILDQNVENLEQKTIFINNEELAGHISPEEQDQYFSLIDVFDEKQAVINDQLVKELLAKQFRRHICIDISLHQNAGASIVQQLGIALAKTKELVEIYGSEIVNKLIFRIAVGGNYFFEMAKLRAFKIVFNQLSKEYDLDEIPYIFAETSLRNKAVFDNENNLIRSTLELAAAMIGGADAVFSNNYLVEKSTENSEEISFKQQIVLAYESIINVFEDASNGSYYVEDITQQIAEKSWAFFVEIEENGGYLELLKQGTVQKKIYDHAIEEQKWVEEGKIKLIGVNLYPKLDVKKSIEELYSEKEIKAVRWAEMFE
;
A
#
# COMPACT_ATOMS: atom_id res chain seq x y z
N MET A 1 -46.99 -3.86 31.12
CA MET A 1 -46.11 -3.00 31.94
C MET A 1 -44.94 -2.56 31.07
N ASN A 2 -44.91 -1.25 30.82
CA ASN A 2 -43.92 -0.37 30.16
C ASN A 2 -42.75 -0.96 29.35
N LYS A 3 -42.84 -0.78 28.02
CA LYS A 3 -41.70 -0.45 27.15
C LYS A 3 -41.38 1.04 27.36
N SER A 4 -40.30 1.37 28.06
CA SER A 4 -39.74 2.72 28.06
C SER A 4 -38.74 2.83 26.91
N GLY A 5 -39.20 3.33 25.77
CA GLY A 5 -38.32 3.78 24.70
C GLY A 5 -37.54 5.00 25.17
N LEU A 6 -36.22 4.93 25.10
CA LEU A 6 -35.35 6.09 25.07
C LEU A 6 -35.49 6.73 23.69
N THR A 7 -36.49 7.57 23.51
CA THR A 7 -36.50 8.55 22.41
C THR A 7 -35.47 9.61 22.73
N ILE A 8 -34.34 9.58 22.04
CA ILE A 8 -33.38 10.69 22.05
C ILE A 8 -34.03 11.82 21.26
N ASP A 9 -34.33 12.92 21.95
CA ASP A 9 -34.80 14.15 21.32
C ASP A 9 -33.65 14.79 20.54
N HIS A 10 -33.65 14.61 19.22
CA HIS A 10 -32.65 15.20 18.32
C HIS A 10 -32.77 16.73 18.20
N SER A 11 -33.78 17.37 18.81
CA SER A 11 -34.00 18.82 18.67
C SER A 11 -33.13 19.70 19.57
N GLN A 12 -32.27 19.13 20.43
CA GLN A 12 -31.43 19.90 21.38
C GLN A 12 -29.94 19.53 21.40
N ILE A 13 -29.39 18.90 20.36
CA ILE A 13 -27.94 18.87 20.16
C ILE A 13 -27.56 19.98 19.16
N HIS A 14 -27.68 21.24 19.62
CA HIS A 14 -26.95 22.33 18.98
C HIS A 14 -25.51 22.31 19.51
N THR A 15 -24.71 21.33 19.07
CA THR A 15 -23.27 21.54 19.06
C THR A 15 -23.02 22.68 18.08
N LYS A 16 -22.72 23.88 18.60
CA LYS A 16 -22.16 24.95 17.79
C LYS A 16 -20.85 24.41 17.21
N THR A 17 -20.88 23.91 15.99
CA THR A 17 -19.66 23.51 15.28
C THR A 17 -18.78 24.75 15.18
N MET A 18 -17.58 24.67 15.74
CA MET A 18 -16.64 25.78 15.70
C MET A 18 -16.13 25.94 14.27
N SER A 19 -16.43 27.06 13.63
CA SER A 19 -15.90 27.39 12.30
C SER A 19 -14.36 27.50 12.34
N ASN A 20 -13.68 27.21 11.24
CA ASN A 20 -12.23 27.36 11.10
C ASN A 20 -11.71 28.73 11.62
N THR A 21 -12.37 29.84 11.27
CA THR A 21 -11.97 31.19 11.75
C THR A 21 -12.07 31.35 13.27
N ALA A 22 -13.09 30.76 13.90
CA ALA A 22 -13.26 30.81 15.34
C ALA A 22 -12.20 29.98 16.06
N TRP A 23 -11.88 28.80 15.51
CA TRP A 23 -10.78 27.95 15.98
C TRP A 23 -9.43 28.67 15.85
N GLU A 24 -9.14 29.23 14.68
CA GLU A 24 -7.87 29.91 14.39
C GLU A 24 -7.63 31.08 15.36
N ASN A 25 -8.65 31.92 15.61
CA ASN A 25 -8.57 33.01 16.57
C ASN A 25 -8.29 32.54 18.00
N LEU A 26 -8.91 31.42 18.41
CA LEU A 26 -8.67 30.83 19.73
C LEU A 26 -7.21 30.35 19.85
N VAL A 27 -6.71 29.66 18.84
CA VAL A 27 -5.35 29.10 18.83
C VAL A 27 -4.29 30.19 18.75
N LYS A 28 -4.49 31.23 17.92
CA LYS A 28 -3.63 32.44 17.89
C LYS A 28 -3.48 33.05 19.28
N LYS A 29 -4.60 33.22 20.00
CA LYS A 29 -4.61 33.73 21.37
C LYS A 29 -3.87 32.83 22.35
N GLN A 30 -4.01 31.51 22.23
CA GLN A 30 -3.35 30.55 23.13
C GLN A 30 -1.85 30.44 22.89
N LEU A 31 -1.43 30.39 21.62
CA LEU A 31 -0.02 30.32 21.21
C LEU A 31 0.68 31.68 21.25
N LYS A 32 -0.07 32.78 21.45
CA LYS A 32 0.43 34.17 21.47
C LYS A 32 1.21 34.51 20.19
N THR A 33 0.64 34.13 19.05
CA THR A 33 1.20 34.33 17.71
C THR A 33 0.08 34.69 16.74
N ASP A 34 0.38 35.56 15.76
CA ASP A 34 -0.56 35.93 14.70
C ASP A 34 -0.56 34.92 13.54
N ASP A 35 0.48 34.09 13.44
CA ASP A 35 0.58 32.99 12.49
C ASP A 35 0.83 31.66 13.22
N ILE A 36 -0.15 30.77 13.13
CA ILE A 36 -0.17 29.47 13.82
C ILE A 36 0.32 28.34 12.92
N TYR A 37 0.33 28.53 11.60
CA TYR A 37 0.60 27.45 10.66
C TYR A 37 2.04 26.94 10.76
N PRO A 38 3.09 27.79 10.84
CA PRO A 38 4.46 27.32 11.03
C PRO A 38 4.68 26.45 12.28
N ILE A 39 3.79 26.53 13.27
CA ILE A 39 3.86 25.78 14.53
C ILE A 39 3.09 24.46 14.44
N LEU A 40 1.96 24.47 13.73
CA LEU A 40 0.98 23.38 13.74
C LEU A 40 1.01 22.50 12.49
N THR A 41 1.69 22.93 11.43
CA THR A 41 1.92 22.10 10.26
C THR A 41 3.20 21.29 10.43
N LYS A 42 3.15 20.04 10.02
CA LYS A 42 4.32 19.17 9.95
C LYS A 42 4.65 18.90 8.48
N GLU A 43 5.92 19.08 8.13
CA GLU A 43 6.43 18.73 6.81
C GLU A 43 6.32 17.22 6.57
N ASN A 44 6.11 16.83 5.30
CA ASN A 44 6.21 15.45 4.83
C ASN A 44 6.84 15.44 3.43
N LEU A 45 7.49 14.32 3.09
CA LEU A 45 8.18 14.15 1.82
C LEU A 45 7.24 13.94 0.63
N GLU A 46 5.95 13.69 0.87
CA GLU A 46 4.92 13.54 -0.16
C GLU A 46 4.43 14.89 -0.71
N GLY A 47 4.81 16.01 -0.07
CA GLY A 47 4.32 17.34 -0.41
C GLY A 47 2.79 17.47 -0.24
N ILE A 48 2.21 16.72 0.70
CA ILE A 48 0.79 16.76 1.06
C ILE A 48 0.58 17.82 2.13
N VAL A 49 -0.42 18.68 1.97
CA VAL A 49 -0.75 19.70 2.96
C VAL A 49 -1.71 19.10 3.97
N VAL A 50 -1.24 18.90 5.21
CA VAL A 50 -2.09 18.48 6.34
C VAL A 50 -2.50 19.73 7.13
N LYS A 51 -3.81 19.97 7.22
CA LYS A 51 -4.34 21.10 7.97
C LYS A 51 -4.36 20.78 9.47
N PRO A 52 -4.07 21.77 10.33
CA PRO A 52 -4.16 21.56 11.78
C PRO A 52 -5.61 21.42 12.27
N PHE A 53 -6.59 21.82 11.45
CA PHE A 53 -8.01 21.70 11.73
C PHE A 53 -8.80 21.50 10.44
N TYR A 54 -9.82 20.66 10.53
CA TYR A 54 -10.75 20.33 9.45
C TYR A 54 -12.19 20.54 9.94
N ASP A 55 -12.97 21.33 9.23
CA ASP A 55 -14.40 21.55 9.51
C ASP A 55 -15.33 21.18 8.35
N ALA A 56 -14.77 20.84 7.18
CA ALA A 56 -15.50 20.36 6.02
C ALA A 56 -14.58 19.58 5.07
N VAL A 57 -15.19 18.75 4.21
CA VAL A 57 -14.55 18.22 2.99
C VAL A 57 -15.10 19.00 1.80
N GLN A 58 -14.21 19.56 0.98
CA GLN A 58 -14.63 20.35 -0.20
C GLN A 58 -15.29 19.48 -1.27
N LYS A 59 -14.75 18.27 -1.48
CA LYS A 59 -15.24 17.27 -2.43
C LYS A 59 -15.42 15.94 -1.72
N PRO A 60 -16.57 15.72 -1.05
CA PRO A 60 -16.82 14.46 -0.37
C PRO A 60 -16.73 13.28 -1.35
N LEU A 61 -16.02 12.23 -0.97
CA LEU A 61 -15.89 11.02 -1.76
C LEU A 61 -17.12 10.12 -1.57
N VAL A 62 -17.54 9.46 -2.65
CA VAL A 62 -18.47 8.33 -2.54
C VAL A 62 -17.75 7.14 -1.90
N ASN A 63 -18.53 6.17 -1.41
CA ASN A 63 -17.95 4.92 -0.90
C ASN A 63 -17.12 4.25 -2.00
N LEU A 64 -15.84 3.98 -1.71
CA LEU A 64 -14.93 3.37 -2.67
C LEU A 64 -15.04 1.84 -2.55
N PRO A 65 -15.51 1.14 -3.59
CA PRO A 65 -15.75 -0.29 -3.50
C PRO A 65 -14.43 -1.08 -3.41
N LYS A 66 -14.54 -2.35 -3.01
CA LYS A 66 -13.51 -3.39 -3.18
C LYS A 66 -14.14 -4.60 -3.87
N ILE A 67 -13.34 -5.50 -4.42
CA ILE A 67 -13.83 -6.66 -5.16
C ILE A 67 -14.31 -7.74 -4.19
N GLU A 68 -13.51 -8.05 -3.17
CA GLU A 68 -13.81 -9.10 -2.20
C GLU A 68 -14.61 -8.54 -1.02
N GLU A 69 -15.72 -9.18 -0.65
CA GLU A 69 -16.57 -8.74 0.47
C GLU A 69 -15.76 -8.69 1.79
N SER A 70 -14.99 -9.74 2.04
CA SER A 70 -14.06 -9.82 3.16
C SER A 70 -12.64 -9.92 2.65
N THR A 71 -11.72 -9.16 3.25
CA THR A 71 -10.31 -9.21 2.87
C THR A 71 -9.72 -10.60 3.12
N HIS A 72 -9.08 -11.18 2.10
CA HIS A 72 -8.35 -12.44 2.22
C HIS A 72 -7.15 -12.28 3.16
N LEU A 73 -7.07 -13.13 4.19
CA LEU A 73 -5.94 -13.18 5.13
C LEU A 73 -4.94 -14.21 4.61
N VAL A 74 -3.84 -13.75 4.03
CA VAL A 74 -2.93 -14.61 3.28
C VAL A 74 -1.78 -15.08 4.17
N ALA A 75 -1.59 -16.40 4.25
CA ALA A 75 -0.45 -17.03 4.92
C ALA A 75 0.51 -17.64 3.91
N LYS A 76 1.76 -17.87 4.31
CA LYS A 76 2.60 -18.86 3.63
C LYS A 76 2.10 -20.26 3.95
N TYR A 77 2.24 -21.17 3.00
CA TYR A 77 1.80 -22.55 3.21
C TYR A 77 2.69 -23.30 4.19
N HIS A 78 2.05 -23.91 5.18
CA HIS A 78 2.57 -24.95 6.06
C HIS A 78 1.48 -26.01 6.21
N GLU A 79 1.85 -27.30 6.24
CA GLU A 79 0.89 -28.41 6.42
C GLU A 79 0.06 -28.23 7.70
N SER A 80 0.67 -27.67 8.75
CA SER A 80 0.02 -27.36 10.03
C SER A 80 -1.09 -26.30 9.94
N LEU A 81 -1.14 -25.50 8.87
CA LEU A 81 -2.11 -24.42 8.67
C LEU A 81 -3.20 -24.76 7.64
N GLU A 82 -3.11 -25.92 6.98
CA GLU A 82 -3.98 -26.28 5.86
C GLU A 82 -5.47 -26.25 6.22
N GLU A 83 -5.85 -26.77 7.38
CA GLU A 83 -7.26 -26.81 7.82
C GLU A 83 -7.81 -25.42 8.19
N ASP A 84 -6.98 -24.56 8.77
CA ASP A 84 -7.41 -23.30 9.41
C ASP A 84 -7.28 -22.07 8.52
N VAL A 85 -6.53 -22.16 7.41
CA VAL A 85 -6.26 -21.03 6.51
C VAL A 85 -6.91 -21.24 5.16
N PHE A 86 -7.58 -20.19 4.67
CA PHE A 86 -8.31 -20.22 3.39
C PHE A 86 -7.56 -19.56 2.24
N ALA A 87 -6.55 -18.73 2.52
CA ALA A 87 -5.76 -18.05 1.50
C ALA A 87 -4.25 -18.26 1.71
N PHE A 88 -3.58 -18.75 0.67
CA PHE A 88 -2.14 -19.03 0.70
C PHE A 88 -1.40 -18.28 -0.38
N ILE A 89 -0.19 -17.82 -0.04
CA ILE A 89 0.83 -17.45 -1.03
C ILE A 89 1.77 -18.65 -1.23
N LEU A 90 1.98 -19.03 -2.49
CA LEU A 90 2.78 -20.19 -2.87
C LEU A 90 3.96 -19.79 -3.75
N ASP A 91 5.15 -20.22 -3.33
CA ASP A 91 6.38 -20.15 -4.13
C ASP A 91 6.75 -21.51 -4.76
N GLN A 92 6.10 -22.59 -4.31
CA GLN A 92 6.33 -23.97 -4.76
C GLN A 92 5.01 -24.73 -4.85
N ASN A 93 4.99 -25.82 -5.63
CA ASN A 93 3.80 -26.63 -5.80
C ASN A 93 3.43 -27.34 -4.50
N VAL A 94 2.13 -27.33 -4.18
CA VAL A 94 1.55 -28.05 -3.06
C VAL A 94 0.40 -28.89 -3.62
N GLU A 95 0.48 -30.20 -3.44
CA GLU A 95 -0.55 -31.12 -3.94
C GLU A 95 -1.72 -31.19 -2.97
N ASN A 96 -2.93 -31.39 -3.52
CA ASN A 96 -4.18 -31.63 -2.76
C ASN A 96 -4.66 -30.45 -1.91
N LEU A 97 -4.29 -29.21 -2.26
CA LEU A 97 -4.98 -28.04 -1.73
C LEU A 97 -6.37 -27.97 -2.34
N GLU A 98 -7.41 -28.07 -1.53
CA GLU A 98 -8.80 -27.97 -1.98
C GLU A 98 -9.53 -26.80 -1.31
N GLN A 99 -10.36 -26.11 -2.08
CA GLN A 99 -11.23 -25.02 -1.66
C GLN A 99 -10.47 -23.82 -1.05
N LYS A 100 -9.34 -23.46 -1.67
CA LYS A 100 -8.46 -22.38 -1.23
C LYS A 100 -8.43 -21.22 -2.22
N THR A 101 -8.02 -20.06 -1.72
CA THR A 101 -7.56 -18.94 -2.52
C THR A 101 -6.04 -18.97 -2.59
N ILE A 102 -5.48 -19.09 -3.77
CA ILE A 102 -4.07 -19.34 -4.01
C ILE A 102 -3.46 -18.18 -4.78
N PHE A 103 -2.49 -17.51 -4.16
CA PHE A 103 -1.67 -16.47 -4.74
C PHE A 103 -0.32 -17.07 -5.17
N ILE A 104 -0.10 -17.18 -6.48
CA ILE A 104 1.12 -17.76 -7.05
C ILE A 104 2.17 -16.65 -7.16
N ASN A 105 3.29 -16.82 -6.46
CA ASN A 105 4.35 -15.82 -6.38
C ASN A 105 5.66 -16.25 -7.08
N ASN A 106 5.61 -17.35 -7.83
CA ASN A 106 6.77 -17.92 -8.53
C ASN A 106 6.44 -18.24 -10.00
N GLU A 107 7.28 -17.75 -10.91
CA GLU A 107 7.13 -17.93 -12.37
C GLU A 107 7.13 -19.40 -12.80
N GLU A 108 8.07 -20.20 -12.29
CA GLU A 108 8.18 -21.62 -12.63
C GLU A 108 6.93 -22.39 -12.19
N LEU A 109 6.44 -22.10 -10.97
CA LEU A 109 5.21 -22.68 -10.45
C LEU A 109 4.01 -22.31 -11.33
N ALA A 110 3.86 -21.05 -11.73
CA ALA A 110 2.76 -20.63 -12.60
C ALA A 110 2.75 -21.41 -13.93
N GLY A 111 3.92 -21.74 -14.47
CA GLY A 111 4.05 -22.57 -15.67
C GLY A 111 3.49 -24.00 -15.49
N HIS A 112 3.66 -24.59 -14.31
CA HIS A 112 3.34 -26.00 -14.04
C HIS A 112 2.01 -26.24 -13.34
N ILE A 113 1.47 -25.23 -12.64
CA ILE A 113 0.22 -25.37 -11.91
C ILE A 113 -0.96 -25.56 -12.86
N SER A 114 -1.85 -26.47 -12.48
CA SER A 114 -3.11 -26.76 -13.17
C SER A 114 -4.26 -26.37 -12.22
N PRO A 115 -4.91 -25.21 -12.45
CA PRO A 115 -6.01 -24.75 -11.61
C PRO A 115 -7.13 -25.78 -11.47
N GLU A 116 -7.54 -26.04 -10.25
CA GLU A 116 -8.75 -26.80 -9.96
C GLU A 116 -10.00 -25.91 -9.99
N GLU A 117 -11.14 -26.43 -10.45
CA GLU A 117 -12.38 -25.66 -10.59
C GLU A 117 -12.94 -25.09 -9.26
N GLN A 118 -12.59 -25.74 -8.15
CA GLN A 118 -13.09 -25.43 -6.81
C GLN A 118 -12.28 -24.35 -6.07
N ASP A 119 -11.13 -23.95 -6.63
CA ASP A 119 -10.19 -23.00 -6.04
C ASP A 119 -10.20 -21.66 -6.78
N GLN A 120 -9.62 -20.65 -6.14
CA GLN A 120 -9.38 -19.35 -6.76
C GLN A 120 -7.89 -19.10 -6.91
N TYR A 121 -7.42 -18.91 -8.14
CA TYR A 121 -6.01 -18.66 -8.41
C TYR A 121 -5.76 -17.21 -8.82
N PHE A 122 -4.72 -16.60 -8.25
CA PHE A 122 -4.25 -15.25 -8.55
C PHE A 122 -2.76 -15.30 -8.82
N SER A 123 -2.29 -14.59 -9.84
CA SER A 123 -0.86 -14.47 -10.14
C SER A 123 -0.29 -13.20 -9.53
N LEU A 124 0.70 -13.31 -8.64
CA LEU A 124 1.49 -12.19 -8.12
C LEU A 124 2.77 -11.95 -8.92
N ILE A 125 2.86 -12.51 -10.14
CA ILE A 125 4.03 -12.40 -11.01
C ILE A 125 3.96 -11.11 -11.83
N ASP A 126 5.00 -10.29 -11.70
CA ASP A 126 5.21 -9.10 -12.52
C ASP A 126 5.83 -9.47 -13.86
N VAL A 127 5.28 -8.93 -14.95
CA VAL A 127 5.75 -9.17 -16.31
C VAL A 127 6.76 -8.14 -16.80
N PHE A 128 7.02 -7.09 -16.01
CA PHE A 128 8.00 -6.05 -16.30
C PHE A 128 9.38 -6.46 -15.78
N ASP A 129 10.37 -6.53 -16.68
CA ASP A 129 11.77 -6.65 -16.29
C ASP A 129 12.35 -5.26 -16.08
N GLU A 130 12.47 -4.86 -14.82
CA GLU A 130 12.97 -3.55 -14.42
C GLU A 130 14.45 -3.30 -14.83
N LYS A 131 15.23 -4.36 -15.06
CA LYS A 131 16.65 -4.26 -15.44
C LYS A 131 16.82 -4.12 -16.94
N GLN A 132 16.02 -4.86 -17.71
CA GLN A 132 16.06 -4.83 -19.17
C GLN A 132 15.14 -3.74 -19.75
N ALA A 133 14.25 -3.19 -18.92
CA ALA A 133 13.22 -2.23 -19.30
C ALA A 133 12.40 -2.73 -20.50
N VAL A 134 11.87 -3.94 -20.34
CA VAL A 134 10.97 -4.60 -21.31
C VAL A 134 9.83 -5.30 -20.58
N ILE A 135 8.75 -5.57 -21.30
CA ILE A 135 7.71 -6.51 -20.86
C ILE A 135 8.05 -7.90 -21.43
N ASN A 136 8.01 -8.92 -20.58
CA ASN A 136 8.21 -10.31 -20.99
C ASN A 136 6.95 -10.85 -21.68
N ASP A 137 6.89 -10.68 -23.02
CA ASP A 137 5.74 -11.08 -23.84
C ASP A 137 5.41 -12.57 -23.77
N GLN A 138 6.44 -13.43 -23.65
CA GLN A 138 6.23 -14.86 -23.51
C GLN A 138 5.51 -15.18 -22.18
N LEU A 139 5.97 -14.56 -21.09
CA LEU A 139 5.35 -14.73 -19.77
C LEU A 139 3.91 -14.19 -19.74
N VAL A 140 3.64 -13.04 -20.38
CA VAL A 140 2.26 -12.52 -20.51
C VAL A 140 1.35 -13.56 -21.15
N LYS A 141 1.76 -14.15 -22.28
CA LYS A 141 0.96 -15.17 -22.99
C LYS A 141 0.74 -16.43 -22.15
N GLU A 142 1.78 -16.89 -21.45
CA GLU A 142 1.68 -18.04 -20.56
C GLU A 142 0.69 -17.79 -19.43
N LEU A 143 0.78 -16.64 -18.77
CA LEU A 143 -0.12 -16.26 -17.68
C LEU A 143 -1.57 -16.08 -18.17
N LEU A 144 -1.79 -15.43 -19.32
CA LEU A 144 -3.11 -15.24 -19.91
C LEU A 144 -3.77 -16.56 -20.37
N ALA A 145 -2.99 -17.60 -20.63
CA ALA A 145 -3.50 -18.93 -20.96
C ALA A 145 -3.96 -19.73 -19.72
N LYS A 146 -3.63 -19.28 -18.51
CA LYS A 146 -4.03 -19.94 -17.26
C LYS A 146 -5.45 -19.54 -16.86
N GLN A 147 -6.13 -20.42 -16.13
CA GLN A 147 -7.47 -20.16 -15.60
C GLN A 147 -7.40 -19.42 -14.25
N PHE A 148 -6.72 -18.27 -14.22
CA PHE A 148 -6.62 -17.45 -13.01
C PHE A 148 -7.77 -16.45 -12.94
N ARG A 149 -8.11 -15.96 -11.75
CA ARG A 149 -9.03 -14.81 -11.59
C ARG A 149 -8.35 -13.53 -12.05
N ARG A 150 -7.12 -13.31 -11.60
CA ARG A 150 -6.21 -12.24 -12.05
C ARG A 150 -4.90 -12.86 -12.50
N HIS A 151 -4.45 -12.49 -13.69
CA HIS A 151 -3.43 -13.24 -14.43
C HIS A 151 -2.06 -12.58 -14.34
N ILE A 152 -2.02 -11.26 -14.20
CA ILE A 152 -0.78 -10.48 -14.25
C ILE A 152 -0.75 -9.54 -13.05
N CYS A 153 0.37 -9.55 -12.34
CA CYS A 153 0.62 -8.61 -11.27
C CYS A 153 1.30 -7.37 -11.82
N ILE A 154 0.88 -6.20 -11.34
CA ILE A 154 1.71 -4.99 -11.38
C ILE A 154 2.28 -4.84 -9.98
N ASP A 155 3.55 -5.19 -9.81
CA ASP A 155 4.25 -5.10 -8.53
C ASP A 155 4.82 -3.69 -8.35
N ILE A 156 4.36 -3.03 -7.30
CA ILE A 156 4.77 -1.69 -6.86
C ILE A 156 5.45 -1.76 -5.49
N SER A 157 5.45 -2.93 -4.85
CA SER A 157 6.09 -3.19 -3.58
C SER A 157 7.61 -2.99 -3.69
N LEU A 158 8.22 -3.39 -4.82
CA LEU A 158 9.63 -3.12 -5.10
C LEU A 158 9.94 -1.62 -5.07
N HIS A 159 9.16 -0.80 -5.80
CA HIS A 159 9.38 0.65 -5.87
C HIS A 159 9.23 1.30 -4.49
N GLN A 160 8.20 0.91 -3.72
CA GLN A 160 8.04 1.38 -2.35
C GLN A 160 9.24 1.01 -1.48
N ASN A 161 9.67 -0.25 -1.51
CA ASN A 161 10.81 -0.73 -0.72
C ASN A 161 12.15 -0.10 -1.20
N ALA A 162 12.25 0.34 -2.46
CA ALA A 162 13.37 1.12 -2.98
C ALA A 162 13.33 2.60 -2.56
N GLY A 163 12.15 3.09 -2.19
CA GLY A 163 11.96 4.44 -1.65
C GLY A 163 11.20 5.38 -2.55
N ALA A 164 10.36 4.85 -3.42
CA ALA A 164 9.39 5.65 -4.14
C ALA A 164 8.39 6.28 -3.17
N SER A 165 8.09 7.56 -3.36
CA SER A 165 7.01 8.23 -2.63
C SER A 165 5.66 7.57 -2.93
N ILE A 166 4.64 7.81 -2.11
CA ILE A 166 3.27 7.34 -2.36
C ILE A 166 2.78 7.83 -3.72
N VAL A 167 3.08 9.09 -4.05
CA VAL A 167 2.72 9.68 -5.35
C VAL A 167 3.35 8.90 -6.49
N GLN A 168 4.65 8.58 -6.37
CA GLN A 168 5.41 7.85 -7.39
C GLN A 168 4.91 6.41 -7.56
N GLN A 169 4.63 5.70 -6.46
CA GLN A 169 4.08 4.34 -6.47
C GLN A 169 2.81 4.26 -7.33
N LEU A 170 1.83 5.13 -7.08
CA LEU A 170 0.55 5.08 -7.80
C LEU A 170 0.69 5.52 -9.27
N GLY A 171 1.50 6.54 -9.57
CA GLY A 171 1.70 6.96 -10.96
C GLY A 171 2.42 5.90 -11.80
N ILE A 172 3.40 5.19 -11.22
CA ILE A 172 4.06 4.05 -11.87
C ILE A 172 3.07 2.90 -12.11
N ALA A 173 2.18 2.61 -11.15
CA ALA A 173 1.15 1.59 -11.33
C ALA A 173 0.24 1.88 -12.54
N LEU A 174 -0.18 3.15 -12.70
CA LEU A 174 -0.98 3.58 -13.84
C LEU A 174 -0.20 3.51 -15.15
N ALA A 175 1.08 3.94 -15.16
CA ALA A 175 1.92 3.88 -16.35
C ALA A 175 2.17 2.44 -16.82
N LYS A 176 2.50 1.53 -15.90
CA LYS A 176 2.62 0.08 -16.19
C LYS A 176 1.29 -0.49 -16.71
N THR A 177 0.16 -0.08 -16.14
CA THR A 177 -1.17 -0.50 -16.63
C THR A 177 -1.40 -0.06 -18.07
N LYS A 178 -1.13 1.21 -18.36
CA LYS A 178 -1.33 1.79 -19.69
C LYS A 178 -0.47 1.12 -20.76
N GLU A 179 0.79 0.80 -20.47
CA GLU A 179 1.66 0.10 -21.42
C GLU A 179 1.16 -1.32 -21.74
N LEU A 180 0.64 -2.04 -20.75
CA LEU A 180 -0.01 -3.32 -21.01
C LEU A 180 -1.24 -3.17 -21.89
N VAL A 181 -2.06 -2.14 -21.67
CA VAL A 181 -3.24 -1.86 -22.51
C VAL A 181 -2.85 -1.53 -23.95
N GLU A 182 -1.79 -0.77 -24.16
CA GLU A 182 -1.32 -0.41 -25.51
C GLU A 182 -0.85 -1.62 -26.32
N ILE A 183 -0.24 -2.60 -25.65
CA ILE A 183 0.31 -3.79 -26.32
C ILE A 183 -0.74 -4.89 -26.48
N TYR A 184 -1.56 -5.11 -25.45
CA TYR A 184 -2.43 -6.29 -25.34
C TYR A 184 -3.93 -5.98 -25.41
N GLY A 185 -4.33 -4.71 -25.48
CA GLY A 185 -5.73 -4.30 -25.52
C GLY A 185 -6.32 -4.02 -24.13
N SER A 186 -7.44 -3.30 -24.09
CA SER A 186 -8.10 -2.83 -22.87
C SER A 186 -8.63 -3.96 -21.99
N GLU A 187 -8.91 -5.13 -22.55
CA GLU A 187 -9.37 -6.31 -21.81
C GLU A 187 -8.37 -6.76 -20.74
N ILE A 188 -7.09 -6.39 -20.86
CA ILE A 188 -6.08 -6.75 -19.88
C ILE A 188 -6.34 -6.12 -18.52
N VAL A 189 -7.03 -4.96 -18.46
CA VAL A 189 -7.28 -4.21 -17.22
C VAL A 189 -8.01 -5.09 -16.18
N ASN A 190 -8.99 -5.89 -16.60
CA ASN A 190 -9.73 -6.80 -15.73
C ASN A 190 -8.93 -8.07 -15.33
N LYS A 191 -7.74 -8.25 -15.89
CA LYS A 191 -6.82 -9.35 -15.58
C LYS A 191 -5.76 -8.94 -14.56
N LEU A 192 -5.65 -7.65 -14.23
CA LEU A 192 -4.61 -7.13 -13.37
C LEU A 192 -4.94 -7.31 -11.88
N ILE A 193 -3.88 -7.60 -11.12
CA ILE A 193 -3.81 -7.51 -9.67
C ILE A 193 -2.64 -6.60 -9.30
N PHE A 194 -2.80 -5.80 -8.25
CA PHE A 194 -1.81 -4.82 -7.83
C PHE A 194 -1.21 -5.21 -6.49
N ARG A 195 0.10 -5.49 -6.48
CA ARG A 195 0.84 -5.75 -5.24
C ARG A 195 1.39 -4.44 -4.70
N ILE A 196 0.90 -4.02 -3.54
CA ILE A 196 1.22 -2.72 -2.94
C ILE A 196 1.77 -2.92 -1.52
N ALA A 197 3.02 -2.49 -1.29
CA ALA A 197 3.56 -2.46 0.06
C ALA A 197 2.94 -1.32 0.89
N VAL A 198 2.67 -1.57 2.16
CA VAL A 198 2.03 -0.63 3.11
C VAL A 198 3.03 -0.29 4.21
N GLY A 199 3.37 1.01 4.34
CA GLY A 199 4.37 1.51 5.26
C GLY A 199 3.84 2.04 6.60
N GLY A 200 4.73 2.66 7.38
CA GLY A 200 4.42 3.06 8.77
C GLY A 200 3.53 4.31 8.93
N ASN A 201 3.23 5.06 7.88
CA ASN A 201 2.39 6.26 7.98
C ASN A 201 0.90 5.92 7.84
N TYR A 202 0.34 5.38 8.92
CA TYR A 202 -1.01 4.81 9.02
C TYR A 202 -2.09 5.52 8.17
N PHE A 203 -2.27 6.83 8.32
CA PHE A 203 -3.33 7.57 7.61
C PHE A 203 -3.02 7.81 6.14
N PHE A 204 -1.75 8.07 5.80
CA PHE A 204 -1.34 8.26 4.41
C PHE A 204 -1.45 6.95 3.63
N GLU A 205 -1.19 5.82 4.29
CA GLU A 205 -1.28 4.50 3.70
C GLU A 205 -2.73 4.06 3.46
N MET A 206 -3.65 4.34 4.41
CA MET A 206 -5.09 4.23 4.14
C MET A 206 -5.50 5.10 2.95
N ALA A 207 -5.05 6.36 2.94
CA ALA A 207 -5.37 7.29 1.87
C ALA A 207 -4.77 6.88 0.52
N LYS A 208 -3.61 6.23 0.50
CA LYS A 208 -2.95 5.70 -0.70
C LYS A 208 -3.82 4.67 -1.41
N LEU A 209 -4.31 3.68 -0.67
CA LEU A 209 -5.14 2.62 -1.26
C LEU A 209 -6.45 3.19 -1.83
N ARG A 210 -7.05 4.14 -1.12
CA ARG A 210 -8.23 4.87 -1.59
C ARG A 210 -7.94 5.72 -2.83
N ALA A 211 -6.84 6.47 -2.81
CA ALA A 211 -6.42 7.29 -3.95
C ALA A 211 -6.18 6.42 -5.17
N PHE A 212 -5.58 5.24 -4.99
CA PHE A 212 -5.34 4.29 -6.07
C PHE A 212 -6.64 3.83 -6.74
N LYS A 213 -7.67 3.48 -5.96
CA LYS A 213 -9.00 3.12 -6.50
C LYS A 213 -9.57 4.25 -7.37
N ILE A 214 -9.43 5.50 -6.95
CA ILE A 214 -9.91 6.68 -7.71
C ILE A 214 -9.17 6.79 -9.05
N VAL A 215 -7.84 6.82 -9.02
CA VAL A 215 -7.05 7.07 -10.24
C VAL A 215 -7.03 5.88 -11.19
N PHE A 216 -7.10 4.64 -10.68
CA PHE A 216 -7.23 3.45 -11.51
C PHE A 216 -8.60 3.41 -12.21
N ASN A 217 -9.68 3.68 -11.48
CA ASN A 217 -11.00 3.76 -12.09
C ASN A 217 -11.06 4.85 -13.16
N GLN A 218 -10.46 6.02 -12.88
CA GLN A 218 -10.34 7.10 -13.87
C GLN A 218 -9.57 6.65 -15.12
N LEU A 219 -8.43 5.98 -14.96
CA LEU A 219 -7.68 5.42 -16.10
C LEU A 219 -8.52 4.40 -16.88
N SER A 220 -9.23 3.50 -16.19
CA SER A 220 -10.06 2.47 -16.85
C SER A 220 -11.17 3.06 -17.72
N LYS A 221 -11.71 4.23 -17.33
CA LYS A 221 -12.75 4.95 -18.08
C LYS A 221 -12.26 5.50 -19.42
N GLU A 222 -10.96 5.77 -19.56
CA GLU A 222 -10.37 6.14 -20.86
C GLU A 222 -10.41 4.98 -21.87
N TYR A 223 -10.70 3.76 -21.41
CA TYR A 223 -10.85 2.55 -22.23
C TYR A 223 -12.30 2.03 -22.27
N ASP A 224 -13.29 2.87 -21.96
CA ASP A 224 -14.72 2.52 -21.87
C ASP A 224 -15.02 1.40 -20.84
N LEU A 225 -14.21 1.31 -19.79
CA LEU A 225 -14.40 0.41 -18.65
C LEU A 225 -14.80 1.18 -17.38
N ASP A 226 -15.24 0.47 -16.34
CA ASP A 226 -15.52 1.03 -15.00
C ASP A 226 -14.96 0.08 -13.94
N GLU A 227 -13.65 -0.13 -13.98
CA GLU A 227 -12.99 -1.18 -13.22
C GLU A 227 -12.61 -0.73 -11.80
N ILE A 228 -12.58 -1.70 -10.90
CA ILE A 228 -12.09 -1.60 -9.53
C ILE A 228 -10.78 -2.40 -9.48
N PRO A 229 -9.67 -1.85 -8.95
CA PRO A 229 -8.42 -2.60 -8.90
C PRO A 229 -8.51 -3.69 -7.84
N TYR A 230 -8.00 -4.89 -8.14
CA TYR A 230 -7.73 -5.90 -7.11
C TYR A 230 -6.42 -5.55 -6.40
N ILE A 231 -6.49 -5.25 -5.11
CA ILE A 231 -5.33 -4.83 -4.32
C ILE A 231 -4.89 -5.97 -3.40
N PHE A 232 -3.70 -6.51 -3.67
CA PHE A 232 -2.95 -7.34 -2.73
C PHE A 232 -1.99 -6.44 -1.95
N ALA A 233 -2.30 -6.20 -0.69
CA ALA A 233 -1.49 -5.34 0.17
C ALA A 233 -0.51 -6.19 1.01
N GLU A 234 0.74 -5.76 1.10
CA GLU A 234 1.72 -6.42 1.98
C GLU A 234 2.40 -5.43 2.93
N THR A 235 2.79 -5.88 4.12
CA THR A 235 3.55 -5.03 5.04
C THR A 235 4.91 -4.66 4.45
N SER A 236 5.31 -3.39 4.51
CA SER A 236 6.57 -2.95 3.92
C SER A 236 7.78 -3.57 4.63
N LEU A 237 8.87 -3.86 3.90
CA LEU A 237 10.15 -4.20 4.52
C LEU A 237 10.95 -2.94 4.88
N ARG A 238 10.63 -1.80 4.26
CA ARG A 238 11.38 -0.54 4.34
C ARG A 238 11.60 -0.02 5.77
N ASN A 239 10.61 -0.18 6.64
CA ASN A 239 10.68 0.25 8.05
C ASN A 239 11.01 -0.91 9.02
N LYS A 240 11.48 -2.06 8.52
CA LYS A 240 11.80 -3.23 9.34
C LYS A 240 13.28 -3.29 9.69
N ALA A 241 13.56 -3.77 10.90
CA ALA A 241 14.91 -3.83 11.47
C ALA A 241 15.26 -5.26 11.90
N VAL A 242 16.54 -5.60 11.85
CA VAL A 242 17.13 -6.84 12.39
C VAL A 242 17.22 -6.75 13.91
N PHE A 243 17.64 -5.59 14.42
CA PHE A 243 17.67 -5.30 15.85
C PHE A 243 16.27 -4.95 16.36
N ASP A 244 15.96 -5.41 17.58
CA ASP A 244 14.67 -5.16 18.25
C ASP A 244 13.47 -5.53 17.34
N ASN A 245 13.57 -6.71 16.73
CA ASN A 245 12.67 -7.16 15.67
C ASN A 245 11.24 -7.38 16.15
N GLU A 246 10.98 -7.49 17.45
CA GLU A 246 9.65 -7.52 18.02
C GLU A 246 8.88 -6.23 17.70
N ASN A 247 9.58 -5.09 17.56
CA ASN A 247 8.95 -3.84 17.10
C ASN A 247 8.42 -3.96 15.66
N ASN A 248 8.93 -4.88 14.84
CA ASN A 248 8.39 -5.12 13.50
C ASN A 248 6.96 -5.64 13.55
N LEU A 249 6.60 -6.45 14.56
CA LEU A 249 5.21 -6.86 14.76
C LEU A 249 4.33 -5.63 15.01
N ILE A 250 4.75 -4.72 15.89
CA ILE A 250 3.99 -3.50 16.20
C ILE A 250 3.80 -2.63 14.96
N ARG A 251 4.85 -2.49 14.13
CA ARG A 251 4.79 -1.77 12.84
C ARG A 251 3.79 -2.44 11.89
N SER A 252 3.91 -3.75 11.69
CA SER A 252 3.04 -4.53 10.83
C SER A 252 1.57 -4.48 11.26
N THR A 253 1.27 -4.37 12.55
CA THR A 253 -0.13 -4.25 13.03
C THR A 253 -0.82 -3.01 12.45
N LEU A 254 -0.14 -1.85 12.45
CA LEU A 254 -0.72 -0.62 11.90
C LEU A 254 -0.76 -0.66 10.36
N GLU A 255 0.23 -1.27 9.73
CA GLU A 255 0.25 -1.45 8.27
C GLU A 255 -0.92 -2.33 7.79
N LEU A 256 -1.13 -3.47 8.44
CA LEU A 256 -2.26 -4.36 8.16
C LEU A 256 -3.60 -3.67 8.42
N ALA A 257 -3.73 -2.93 9.52
CA ALA A 257 -4.94 -2.18 9.82
C ALA A 257 -5.21 -1.10 8.77
N ALA A 258 -4.18 -0.38 8.31
CA ALA A 258 -4.30 0.59 7.23
C ALA A 258 -4.73 -0.07 5.92
N ALA A 259 -4.19 -1.25 5.62
CA ALA A 259 -4.54 -2.01 4.42
C ALA A 259 -6.01 -2.48 4.42
N MET A 260 -6.45 -3.09 5.51
CA MET A 260 -7.83 -3.57 5.65
C MET A 260 -8.84 -2.42 5.64
N ILE A 261 -8.58 -1.33 6.39
CA ILE A 261 -9.47 -0.16 6.45
C ILE A 261 -9.47 0.64 5.15
N GLY A 262 -8.34 0.72 4.46
CA GLY A 262 -8.21 1.30 3.12
C GLY A 262 -8.90 0.47 2.03
N GLY A 263 -9.39 -0.72 2.37
CA GLY A 263 -10.18 -1.58 1.51
C GLY A 263 -9.35 -2.41 0.53
N ALA A 264 -8.23 -2.98 0.98
CA ALA A 264 -7.51 -4.01 0.23
C ALA A 264 -8.31 -5.32 0.13
N ASP A 265 -8.17 -6.03 -0.98
CA ASP A 265 -8.86 -7.30 -1.25
C ASP A 265 -8.14 -8.48 -0.59
N ALA A 266 -6.81 -8.41 -0.49
CA ALA A 266 -5.99 -9.38 0.21
C ALA A 266 -4.90 -8.67 1.01
N VAL A 267 -4.53 -9.25 2.16
CA VAL A 267 -3.41 -8.75 2.96
C VAL A 267 -2.42 -9.87 3.27
N PHE A 268 -1.14 -9.50 3.31
CA PHE A 268 -0.04 -10.38 3.68
C PHE A 268 0.92 -9.65 4.63
N SER A 269 1.36 -10.35 5.68
CA SER A 269 2.45 -9.83 6.53
C SER A 269 3.75 -10.51 6.16
N ASN A 270 4.73 -9.70 5.75
CA ASN A 270 6.13 -10.10 5.78
C ASN A 270 6.54 -10.54 7.19
N ASN A 271 7.51 -11.44 7.25
CA ASN A 271 7.99 -11.98 8.51
C ASN A 271 8.64 -10.88 9.35
N TYR A 272 8.31 -10.81 10.64
CA TYR A 272 8.93 -9.88 11.57
C TYR A 272 10.44 -10.13 11.75
N LEU A 273 10.90 -11.37 11.51
CA LEU A 273 12.31 -11.73 11.40
C LEU A 273 12.78 -11.52 9.96
N VAL A 274 13.48 -10.41 9.72
CA VAL A 274 13.83 -9.97 8.35
C VAL A 274 14.89 -10.86 7.68
N GLU A 275 15.90 -11.32 8.42
CA GLU A 275 17.03 -12.09 7.86
C GLU A 275 16.86 -13.61 7.91
N LYS A 276 15.84 -14.10 8.61
CA LYS A 276 15.61 -15.53 8.79
C LYS A 276 14.14 -15.80 8.97
N SER A 277 13.70 -16.95 8.49
CA SER A 277 12.33 -17.40 8.68
C SER A 277 12.29 -18.74 9.41
N THR A 278 11.35 -18.88 10.33
CA THR A 278 10.93 -20.14 10.94
C THR A 278 9.42 -20.25 10.84
N GLU A 279 8.88 -21.47 10.82
CA GLU A 279 7.43 -21.73 10.82
C GLU A 279 6.72 -20.89 11.90
N ASN A 280 7.22 -20.93 13.14
CA ASN A 280 6.65 -20.14 14.24
C ASN A 280 6.69 -18.61 13.98
N SER A 281 7.75 -18.08 13.36
CA SER A 281 7.81 -16.64 13.08
C SER A 281 6.86 -16.20 11.96
N GLU A 282 6.64 -17.05 10.97
CA GLU A 282 5.66 -16.83 9.91
C GLU A 282 4.24 -16.94 10.46
N GLU A 283 3.99 -17.95 11.30
CA GLU A 283 2.71 -18.12 12.01
C GLU A 283 2.39 -16.91 12.89
N ILE A 284 3.35 -16.39 13.66
CA ILE A 284 3.16 -15.18 14.49
C ILE A 284 2.83 -13.97 13.61
N SER A 285 3.53 -13.79 12.49
CA SER A 285 3.27 -12.68 11.56
C SER A 285 1.88 -12.79 10.93
N PHE A 286 1.45 -14.01 10.57
CA PHE A 286 0.11 -14.27 10.05
C PHE A 286 -0.99 -14.06 11.11
N LYS A 287 -0.78 -14.48 12.37
CA LYS A 287 -1.74 -14.29 13.46
C LYS A 287 -2.16 -12.84 13.68
N GLN A 288 -1.32 -11.86 13.35
CA GLN A 288 -1.69 -10.45 13.38
C GLN A 288 -2.93 -10.17 12.50
N GLN A 289 -2.98 -10.78 11.32
CA GLN A 289 -4.10 -10.63 10.38
C GLN A 289 -5.39 -11.22 10.98
N ILE A 290 -5.30 -12.41 11.58
CA ILE A 290 -6.44 -13.10 12.23
C ILE A 290 -7.01 -12.26 13.36
N VAL A 291 -6.16 -11.80 14.28
CA VAL A 291 -6.59 -10.99 15.43
C VAL A 291 -7.28 -9.70 14.97
N LEU A 292 -6.70 -9.01 14.00
CA LEU A 292 -7.31 -7.80 13.42
C LEU A 292 -8.66 -8.11 12.74
N ALA A 293 -8.73 -9.19 11.97
CA ALA A 293 -9.95 -9.56 11.26
C ALA A 293 -11.07 -10.02 12.19
N TYR A 294 -10.80 -10.94 13.13
CA TYR A 294 -11.87 -11.60 13.87
C TYR A 294 -12.13 -11.03 15.26
N GLU A 295 -11.14 -10.41 15.90
CA GLU A 295 -11.37 -9.74 17.19
C GLU A 295 -11.73 -8.27 17.01
N SER A 296 -11.16 -7.60 15.99
CA SER A 296 -11.42 -6.17 15.72
C SER A 296 -12.38 -5.92 14.56
N ILE A 297 -12.67 -6.93 13.72
CA ILE A 297 -13.68 -6.85 12.64
C ILE A 297 -13.38 -5.73 11.64
N ILE A 298 -12.09 -5.48 11.36
CA ILE A 298 -11.68 -4.40 10.43
C ILE A 298 -11.55 -4.85 8.97
N ASN A 299 -11.72 -6.14 8.68
CA ASN A 299 -11.56 -6.74 7.35
C ASN A 299 -12.85 -6.77 6.49
N VAL A 300 -13.99 -6.33 7.04
CA VAL A 300 -15.32 -6.42 6.40
C VAL A 300 -15.78 -5.11 5.74
N PHE A 301 -15.01 -4.03 5.86
CA PHE A 301 -15.40 -2.73 5.34
C PHE A 301 -14.94 -2.53 3.89
N GLU A 302 -15.76 -1.86 3.08
CA GLU A 302 -15.36 -1.40 1.74
C GLU A 302 -14.49 -0.12 1.82
N ASP A 303 -14.93 0.87 2.62
CA ASP A 303 -14.19 2.10 2.92
C ASP A 303 -14.61 2.65 4.30
N ALA A 304 -14.04 2.12 5.39
CA ALA A 304 -14.40 2.57 6.75
C ALA A 304 -13.93 4.00 7.07
N SER A 305 -13.10 4.59 6.21
CA SER A 305 -12.55 5.93 6.39
C SER A 305 -13.34 7.03 5.68
N ASN A 306 -14.37 6.65 4.91
CA ASN A 306 -15.28 7.60 4.29
C ASN A 306 -15.96 8.49 5.34
N GLY A 307 -16.02 9.80 5.10
CA GLY A 307 -16.53 10.81 6.02
C GLY A 307 -15.45 11.44 6.91
N SER A 308 -14.25 10.85 6.99
CA SER A 308 -13.14 11.45 7.73
C SER A 308 -12.56 12.63 6.97
N TYR A 309 -12.74 13.84 7.52
CA TYR A 309 -12.31 15.06 6.83
C TYR A 309 -10.81 15.07 6.48
N TYR A 310 -9.99 14.55 7.39
CA TYR A 310 -8.56 14.44 7.19
C TYR A 310 -8.22 13.42 6.10
N VAL A 311 -8.77 12.21 6.17
CA VAL A 311 -8.42 11.12 5.23
C VAL A 311 -8.93 11.43 3.84
N GLU A 312 -10.13 12.01 3.70
CA GLU A 312 -10.64 12.44 2.39
C GLU A 312 -9.79 13.53 1.74
N ASP A 313 -9.36 14.55 2.49
CA ASP A 313 -8.53 15.63 1.97
C ASP A 313 -7.16 15.13 1.51
N ILE A 314 -6.50 14.26 2.27
CA ILE A 314 -5.22 13.67 1.84
C ILE A 314 -5.39 12.64 0.71
N THR A 315 -6.48 11.86 0.68
CA THR A 315 -6.78 10.95 -0.44
C THR A 315 -6.90 11.72 -1.75
N GLN A 316 -7.63 12.84 -1.76
CA GLN A 316 -7.79 13.67 -2.95
C GLN A 316 -6.44 14.27 -3.39
N GLN A 317 -5.64 14.80 -2.46
CA GLN A 317 -4.32 15.35 -2.78
C GLN A 317 -3.36 14.29 -3.34
N ILE A 318 -3.36 13.08 -2.78
CA ILE A 318 -2.55 11.96 -3.30
C ILE A 318 -3.01 11.60 -4.71
N ALA A 319 -4.32 11.42 -4.92
CA ALA A 319 -4.88 11.09 -6.24
C ALA A 319 -4.51 12.12 -7.30
N GLU A 320 -4.68 13.42 -7.01
CA GLU A 320 -4.34 14.51 -7.93
C GLU A 320 -2.84 14.53 -8.29
N LYS A 321 -1.96 14.38 -7.29
CA LYS A 321 -0.51 14.35 -7.51
C LYS A 321 -0.06 13.10 -8.26
N SER A 322 -0.63 11.94 -7.94
CA SER A 322 -0.34 10.68 -8.62
C SER A 322 -0.78 10.71 -10.08
N TRP A 323 -1.95 11.28 -10.36
CA TRP A 323 -2.41 11.48 -11.73
C TRP A 323 -1.49 12.42 -12.51
N ALA A 324 -1.07 13.54 -11.90
CA ALA A 324 -0.11 14.45 -12.50
C ALA A 324 1.24 13.77 -12.79
N PHE A 325 1.72 12.93 -11.88
CA PHE A 325 2.96 12.18 -12.08
C PHE A 325 2.83 11.11 -13.19
N PHE A 326 1.69 10.43 -13.27
CA PHE A 326 1.38 9.54 -14.39
C PHE A 326 1.39 10.29 -15.72
N VAL A 327 0.72 11.45 -15.82
CA VAL A 327 0.74 12.28 -17.03
C VAL A 327 2.16 12.72 -17.38
N GLU A 328 2.99 13.10 -16.40
CA GLU A 328 4.40 13.41 -16.62
C GLU A 328 5.16 12.22 -17.25
N ILE A 329 4.93 11.00 -16.76
CA ILE A 329 5.54 9.79 -17.33
C ILE A 329 5.13 9.62 -18.80
N GLU A 330 3.83 9.76 -19.09
CA GLU A 330 3.28 9.60 -20.44
C GLU A 330 3.80 10.66 -21.42
N GLU A 331 3.87 11.92 -21.00
CA GLU A 331 4.41 13.02 -21.82
C GLU A 331 5.88 12.82 -22.18
N ASN A 332 6.63 12.05 -21.38
CA ASN A 332 8.04 11.74 -21.61
C ASN A 332 8.28 10.35 -22.21
N GLY A 333 7.24 9.71 -22.76
CA GLY A 333 7.37 8.51 -23.58
C GLY A 333 6.97 7.20 -22.91
N GLY A 334 6.37 7.25 -21.71
CA GLY A 334 5.89 6.07 -20.99
C GLY A 334 6.92 5.47 -20.04
N TYR A 335 6.49 4.46 -19.28
CA TYR A 335 7.27 3.88 -18.18
C TYR A 335 8.56 3.22 -18.66
N LEU A 336 8.50 2.32 -19.64
CA LEU A 336 9.66 1.57 -20.14
C LEU A 336 10.70 2.48 -20.78
N GLU A 337 10.27 3.53 -21.48
CA GLU A 337 11.20 4.49 -22.09
C GLU A 337 11.94 5.29 -20.99
N LEU A 338 11.22 5.79 -20.00
CA LEU A 338 11.83 6.48 -18.87
C LEU A 338 12.72 5.56 -18.02
N LEU A 339 12.37 4.29 -17.92
CA LEU A 339 13.19 3.28 -17.24
C LEU A 339 14.49 3.01 -18.01
N LYS A 340 14.45 2.91 -19.35
CA LYS A 340 15.66 2.80 -20.20
C LYS A 340 16.59 4.01 -20.05
N GLN A 341 16.01 5.19 -19.91
CA GLN A 341 16.75 6.44 -19.77
C GLN A 341 17.34 6.64 -18.37
N GLY A 342 16.94 5.84 -17.38
CA GLY A 342 17.35 6.02 -15.98
C GLY A 342 16.52 7.04 -15.20
N THR A 343 15.46 7.59 -15.79
CA THR A 343 14.67 8.68 -15.21
C THR A 343 13.81 8.20 -14.05
N VAL A 344 13.19 7.01 -14.15
CA VAL A 344 12.42 6.40 -13.05
C VAL A 344 13.33 6.13 -11.85
N GLN A 345 14.49 5.53 -12.12
CA GLN A 345 15.50 5.19 -11.12
C GLN A 345 15.98 6.45 -10.41
N LYS A 346 16.30 7.51 -11.16
CA LYS A 346 16.74 8.78 -10.59
C LYS A 346 15.67 9.44 -9.72
N LYS A 347 14.40 9.45 -10.15
CA LYS A 347 13.29 10.02 -9.37
C LYS A 347 13.05 9.27 -8.05
N ILE A 348 13.14 7.94 -8.05
CA ILE A 348 13.03 7.11 -6.85
C ILE A 348 14.24 7.34 -5.94
N TYR A 349 15.45 7.35 -6.51
CA TYR A 349 16.67 7.65 -5.79
C TYR A 349 16.60 9.00 -5.07
N ASP A 350 16.19 10.06 -5.76
CA ASP A 350 16.14 11.41 -5.18
C ASP A 350 15.21 11.47 -3.96
N HIS A 351 14.05 10.82 -4.02
CA HIS A 351 13.16 10.71 -2.86
C HIS A 351 13.76 9.83 -1.76
N ALA A 352 14.33 8.68 -2.09
CA ALA A 352 14.91 7.75 -1.14
C ALA A 352 16.08 8.35 -0.34
N ILE A 353 16.92 9.16 -0.99
CA ILE A 353 18.01 9.89 -0.35
C ILE A 353 17.47 10.88 0.68
N GLU A 354 16.48 11.71 0.31
CA GLU A 354 15.87 12.67 1.24
C GLU A 354 15.17 11.98 2.41
N GLU A 355 14.53 10.84 2.16
CA GLU A 355 13.93 10.04 3.22
C GLU A 355 14.98 9.44 4.16
N GLN A 356 16.08 8.92 3.63
CA GLN A 356 17.16 8.38 4.46
C GLN A 356 17.84 9.47 5.29
N LYS A 357 17.97 10.71 4.76
CA LYS A 357 18.42 11.87 5.55
C LYS A 357 17.46 12.15 6.71
N TRP A 358 16.16 12.06 6.50
CA TRP A 358 15.17 12.21 7.58
C TRP A 358 15.30 11.12 8.66
N VAL A 359 15.69 9.90 8.29
CA VAL A 359 16.01 8.83 9.24
C VAL A 359 17.28 9.16 10.03
N GLU A 360 18.35 9.59 9.35
CA GLU A 360 19.62 9.96 9.99
C GLU A 360 19.46 11.14 10.96
N GLU A 361 18.71 12.16 10.57
CA GLU A 361 18.38 13.35 11.37
C GLU A 361 17.38 13.06 12.51
N GLY A 362 16.74 11.89 12.52
CA GLY A 362 15.73 11.51 13.51
C GLY A 362 14.36 12.20 13.33
N LYS A 363 14.11 12.79 12.15
CA LYS A 363 12.77 13.28 11.75
C LYS A 363 11.81 12.11 11.54
N ILE A 364 12.29 11.04 10.90
CA ILE A 364 11.66 9.72 10.90
C ILE A 364 12.24 8.94 12.08
N LYS A 365 11.37 8.50 12.98
CA LYS A 365 11.75 7.79 14.20
C LYS A 365 11.56 6.30 14.03
N LEU A 366 12.62 5.54 14.27
CA LEU A 366 12.63 4.10 14.24
C LEU A 366 13.08 3.55 15.61
N ILE A 367 12.10 3.16 16.42
CA ILE A 367 12.33 2.63 17.78
C ILE A 367 13.17 1.36 17.72
N GLY A 368 14.16 1.25 18.59
CA GLY A 368 15.12 0.14 18.57
C GLY A 368 16.31 0.35 17.62
N VAL A 369 16.29 1.43 16.81
CA VAL A 369 17.31 1.70 15.78
C VAL A 369 17.91 3.09 15.93
N ASN A 370 17.19 4.16 15.54
CA ASN A 370 17.71 5.53 15.65
C ASN A 370 17.21 6.26 16.90
N LEU A 371 16.32 5.61 17.66
CA LEU A 371 15.72 6.14 18.87
C LEU A 371 15.43 5.01 19.86
N TYR A 372 15.94 5.13 21.10
CA TYR A 372 15.73 4.20 22.21
C TYR A 372 15.94 2.68 21.88
N PRO A 373 17.20 2.20 21.75
CA PRO A 373 18.45 2.96 21.74
C PRO A 373 18.68 3.65 20.39
N LYS A 374 19.62 4.60 20.38
CA LYS A 374 20.19 5.14 19.14
C LYS A 374 21.45 4.35 18.82
N LEU A 375 21.42 3.58 17.74
CA LEU A 375 22.55 2.85 17.18
C LEU A 375 23.48 3.81 16.44
N ASP A 376 24.74 3.39 16.29
CA ASP A 376 25.73 4.12 15.49
C ASP A 376 25.49 3.89 14.00
N VAL A 377 25.68 4.93 13.20
CA VAL A 377 25.68 4.83 11.73
C VAL A 377 26.89 4.01 11.30
N LYS A 378 26.67 2.97 10.49
CA LYS A 378 27.71 2.08 9.97
C LYS A 378 27.92 2.20 8.46
N LYS A 379 26.89 2.61 7.73
CA LYS A 379 26.91 2.83 6.29
C LYS A 379 26.43 4.24 5.98
N SER A 380 27.09 4.89 5.03
CA SER A 380 26.65 6.17 4.47
C SER A 380 25.46 5.98 3.53
N ILE A 381 24.73 7.06 3.25
CA ILE A 381 23.58 7.02 2.34
C ILE A 381 24.03 6.64 0.92
N GLU A 382 25.21 7.10 0.50
CA GLU A 382 25.81 6.83 -0.81
C GLU A 382 26.18 5.36 -1.00
N GLU A 383 26.41 4.60 0.09
CA GLU A 383 26.66 3.16 0.04
C GLU A 383 25.37 2.34 -0.09
N LEU A 384 24.23 2.89 0.33
CA LEU A 384 22.95 2.18 0.35
C LEU A 384 22.24 2.24 -1.01
N TYR A 385 22.30 3.39 -1.67
CA TYR A 385 21.50 3.72 -2.85
C TYR A 385 22.33 3.91 -4.11
N SER A 386 21.72 3.61 -5.26
CA SER A 386 22.31 3.82 -6.58
C SER A 386 21.29 4.50 -7.49
N GLU A 387 21.73 5.54 -8.22
CA GLU A 387 20.88 6.25 -9.19
C GLU A 387 20.48 5.40 -10.40
N LYS A 388 21.16 4.28 -10.62
CA LYS A 388 21.03 3.47 -11.83
C LYS A 388 20.13 2.25 -11.67
N GLU A 389 19.81 1.87 -10.44
CA GLU A 389 19.05 0.66 -10.15
C GLU A 389 17.94 0.94 -9.13
N ILE A 390 16.80 0.31 -9.33
CA ILE A 390 15.74 0.23 -8.32
C ILE A 390 16.13 -0.89 -7.38
N LYS A 391 16.61 -0.54 -6.19
CA LYS A 391 17.06 -1.48 -5.18
C LYS A 391 16.31 -1.24 -3.88
N ALA A 392 15.70 -2.30 -3.35
CA ALA A 392 15.09 -2.26 -2.03
C ALA A 392 16.14 -1.98 -0.94
N VAL A 393 15.84 -1.04 -0.06
CA VAL A 393 16.70 -0.66 1.07
C VAL A 393 15.82 -0.41 2.29
N ARG A 394 16.12 -1.08 3.40
CA ARG A 394 15.47 -0.79 4.68
C ARG A 394 16.16 0.39 5.35
N TRP A 395 15.39 1.27 5.98
CA TRP A 395 15.92 2.42 6.73
C TRP A 395 16.96 2.02 7.78
N ALA A 396 16.79 0.84 8.38
CA ALA A 396 17.68 0.32 9.41
C ALA A 396 19.05 -0.14 8.87
N GLU A 397 19.20 -0.41 7.58
CA GLU A 397 20.47 -0.88 6.98
C GLU A 397 21.63 0.10 7.19
N MET A 398 21.33 1.39 7.37
CA MET A 398 22.31 2.42 7.73
C MET A 398 23.01 2.14 9.06
N PHE A 399 22.31 1.48 10.00
CA PHE A 399 22.76 1.19 11.37
C PHE A 399 23.17 -0.28 11.57
N GLU A 400 22.85 -1.14 10.61
CA GLU A 400 23.07 -2.59 10.62
C GLU A 400 24.33 -2.96 9.85
#